data_AF-A0A2I4CC43-F1
#
_entry.id   AF-A0A2I4CC43-F1
#
_cell.length_a   1.000
_cell.length_b   1.000
_cell.length_c   1.000
_cell.angle_alpha   90.00
_cell.angle_beta   90.00
_cell.angle_gamma   90.00
#
_symmetry.space_group_name_H-M   'P 1'
#
loop_
_entity.id
_entity.type
_entity.pdbx_description
1 polymer ?
#
loop_
_entity_poly.entity_id
_entity_poly.type
_entity_poly.pdbx_seq_one_letter_code
_entity_poly.pdbx_strand_id
1 'polypeptide(L)'
;MDLSDALGDWPAGGGNNPTWPGQPGTNPTWPGGQPGTNPTWPGGQPGTNPTWPGGQPAPNPTWPGGPSGGGGMWPGGNPSQPTAPGGFGPGPAMPTAPQKSLAVPYYMKLPQGVHDKLLITISGTIKPNAEKITLDFATSNNVAFHFNPRFNESGKKVIVRNSCINGQWGKEERELKNFPFVPGQPFEIKILCTNKEFKVAVNNNHLLEFPYRVTNLRSIENLNIYYDLNLSDVRTETLP
;
A
#
# COMPACT_ATOMS: atom_id res chain seq x y z
N MET A 1 -20.72 1.14 16.47
CA MET A 1 -20.16 0.61 15.23
C MET A 1 -18.73 1.06 15.17
N ASP A 2 -17.80 0.12 15.07
CA ASP A 2 -16.38 0.44 15.06
C ASP A 2 -15.87 0.40 13.62
N LEU A 3 -14.78 1.12 13.34
CA LEU A 3 -14.22 1.16 12.00
C LEU A 3 -13.81 -0.26 11.55
N SER A 4 -13.43 -1.14 12.47
CA SER A 4 -13.15 -2.56 12.18
C SER A 4 -14.29 -3.27 11.45
N ASP A 5 -15.54 -2.94 11.76
CA ASP A 5 -16.72 -3.55 11.14
C ASP A 5 -16.81 -3.17 9.64
N ALA A 6 -16.36 -1.96 9.29
CA ALA A 6 -16.31 -1.43 7.92
C ALA A 6 -15.04 -1.85 7.14
N LEU A 7 -14.03 -2.39 7.82
CA LEU A 7 -12.80 -2.86 7.19
C LEU A 7 -12.92 -4.31 6.69
N GLY A 8 -13.98 -5.03 7.06
CA GLY A 8 -14.20 -6.45 6.74
C GLY A 8 -14.41 -6.79 5.26
N ASP A 9 -14.75 -5.81 4.41
CA ASP A 9 -15.05 -6.03 2.99
C ASP A 9 -13.84 -5.98 2.04
N TRP A 10 -12.62 -5.94 2.58
CA TRP A 10 -11.44 -6.25 1.77
C TRP A 10 -11.18 -7.76 1.84
N PRO A 11 -10.80 -8.44 0.74
CA PRO A 11 -10.36 -9.83 0.87
C PRO A 11 -9.15 -9.85 1.81
N ALA A 12 -9.40 -10.25 3.06
CA ALA A 12 -8.36 -10.69 3.97
C ALA A 12 -7.72 -11.89 3.29
N GLY A 13 -6.49 -11.71 2.81
CA GLY A 13 -5.74 -12.75 2.13
C GLY A 13 -5.59 -13.96 3.04
N GLY A 14 -6.48 -14.94 2.88
CA GLY A 14 -6.11 -16.35 3.02
C GLY A 14 -4.94 -16.59 2.08
N GLY A 15 -3.87 -17.18 2.59
CA GLY A 15 -2.54 -17.22 1.99
C GLY A 15 -2.54 -17.37 0.47
N ASN A 16 -2.31 -16.25 -0.21
CA ASN A 16 -1.71 -16.14 -1.54
C ASN A 16 -1.54 -14.65 -1.81
N ASN A 17 -0.30 -14.19 -1.65
CA ASN A 17 0.14 -12.86 -2.04
C ASN A 17 -0.11 -12.71 -3.56
N PRO A 18 -0.84 -11.70 -4.06
CA PRO A 18 -0.87 -11.43 -5.49
C PRO A 18 0.52 -10.92 -5.89
N THR A 19 1.34 -11.81 -6.41
CA THR A 19 2.61 -11.48 -7.07
C THR A 19 2.30 -10.74 -8.36
N TRP A 20 2.43 -9.42 -8.33
CA TRP A 20 2.46 -8.62 -9.56
C TRP A 20 3.80 -8.84 -10.28
N PRO A 21 3.81 -8.99 -11.62
CA PRO A 21 5.00 -9.40 -12.36
C PRO A 21 6.04 -8.27 -12.35
N GLY A 22 7.21 -8.51 -11.75
CA GLY A 22 8.34 -7.58 -11.88
C GLY A 22 9.31 -7.42 -10.71
N GLN A 23 9.24 -8.21 -9.61
CA GLN A 23 10.25 -8.10 -8.54
C GLN A 23 11.01 -9.41 -8.26
N PRO A 24 12.36 -9.39 -8.24
CA PRO A 24 13.15 -10.43 -7.59
C PRO A 24 13.04 -10.25 -6.08
N GLY A 25 12.52 -11.27 -5.39
CA GLY A 25 12.34 -11.25 -3.94
C GLY A 25 13.62 -11.59 -3.20
N THR A 26 13.96 -10.80 -2.17
CA THR A 26 14.67 -11.29 -0.98
C THR A 26 14.18 -10.52 0.24
N ASN A 27 13.78 -11.25 1.28
CA ASN A 27 13.54 -10.74 2.63
C ASN A 27 14.45 -11.53 3.58
N PRO A 28 15.32 -10.91 4.39
CA PRO A 28 16.00 -11.60 5.48
C PRO A 28 15.21 -11.43 6.78
N THR A 29 14.77 -12.55 7.35
CA THR A 29 14.25 -12.67 8.72
C THR A 29 15.38 -12.63 9.74
N TRP A 30 15.21 -11.83 10.80
CA TRP A 30 16.01 -11.86 12.04
C TRP A 30 15.08 -12.09 13.24
N PRO A 31 15.41 -12.98 14.19
CA PRO A 31 14.84 -12.98 15.53
C PRO A 31 15.84 -12.42 16.57
N GLY A 32 15.33 -11.70 17.57
CA GLY A 32 16.13 -10.96 18.57
C GLY A 32 16.35 -11.65 19.93
N GLY A 33 17.15 -10.96 20.78
CA GLY A 33 17.33 -11.11 22.25
C GLY A 33 18.21 -12.30 22.68
N GLN A 34 19.20 -12.23 23.58
CA GLN A 34 19.49 -11.32 24.70
C GLN A 34 20.99 -11.56 25.18
N PRO A 35 21.49 -11.02 26.31
CA PRO A 35 22.73 -10.23 26.38
C PRO A 35 23.97 -10.99 26.90
N GLY A 36 25.18 -10.56 26.50
CA GLY A 36 26.41 -11.13 27.05
C GLY A 36 27.69 -10.40 26.63
N THR A 37 28.29 -9.73 27.61
CA THR A 37 29.70 -9.33 27.78
C THR A 37 30.70 -9.64 26.64
N ASN A 38 31.31 -8.58 26.08
CA ASN A 38 32.61 -8.66 25.41
C ASN A 38 33.71 -8.52 26.47
N PRO A 39 34.78 -9.34 26.45
CA PRO A 39 36.03 -8.75 25.95
C PRO A 39 36.94 -9.72 25.16
N THR A 40 37.76 -9.08 24.30
CA THR A 40 39.12 -9.45 23.84
C THR A 40 39.30 -10.63 22.88
N TRP A 41 39.88 -10.33 21.71
CA TRP A 41 40.70 -11.25 20.90
C TRP A 41 42.14 -10.72 20.87
N PRO A 42 43.14 -11.62 20.91
CA PRO A 42 44.15 -11.54 19.86
C PRO A 42 44.55 -12.92 19.30
N GLY A 43 44.70 -12.97 17.97
CA GLY A 43 45.68 -13.83 17.29
C GLY A 43 45.24 -15.23 16.86
N GLY A 44 45.47 -15.54 15.57
CA GLY A 44 45.77 -16.90 15.11
C GLY A 44 44.88 -17.48 14.02
N GLN A 45 45.27 -17.30 12.75
CA GLN A 45 45.19 -18.38 11.74
C GLN A 45 46.26 -19.46 12.09
N PRO A 46 46.24 -20.71 11.57
CA PRO A 46 45.65 -21.16 10.30
C PRO A 46 44.93 -22.53 10.37
N GLY A 47 44.29 -22.99 9.28
CA GLY A 47 43.97 -24.42 9.16
C GLY A 47 42.81 -24.80 8.22
N THR A 48 43.19 -25.16 7.01
CA THR A 48 42.69 -26.24 6.13
C THR A 48 41.26 -26.80 6.29
N ASN A 49 40.55 -26.73 5.16
CA ASN A 49 39.29 -27.38 4.79
C ASN A 49 39.33 -28.92 4.93
N PRO A 50 38.30 -29.57 5.53
CA PRO A 50 38.05 -30.98 5.37
C PRO A 50 36.83 -31.25 4.47
N THR A 51 37.08 -31.98 3.39
CA THR A 51 36.11 -32.70 2.57
C THR A 51 35.38 -33.79 3.35
N TRP A 52 34.07 -33.94 3.14
CA TRP A 52 33.33 -35.19 3.38
C TRP A 52 32.53 -35.60 2.12
N PRO A 53 32.30 -36.91 1.91
CA PRO A 53 31.91 -37.50 0.65
C PRO A 53 30.41 -37.85 0.59
N GLY A 54 29.90 -38.00 -0.63
CA GLY A 54 28.75 -38.88 -0.89
C GLY A 54 27.60 -38.27 -1.67
N GLY A 55 27.06 -39.07 -2.59
CA GLY A 55 25.64 -39.02 -2.96
C GLY A 55 25.32 -38.30 -4.27
N GLN A 56 25.53 -38.98 -5.38
CA GLN A 56 24.95 -38.68 -6.69
C GLN A 56 23.39 -38.73 -6.63
N PRO A 57 22.63 -37.76 -7.15
CA PRO A 57 21.18 -37.89 -7.24
C PRO A 57 20.74 -38.62 -8.51
N ALA A 58 19.89 -39.63 -8.35
CA ALA A 58 19.12 -40.30 -9.39
C ALA A 58 17.80 -39.53 -9.71
N PRO A 59 17.07 -39.87 -10.79
CA PRO A 59 16.30 -38.90 -11.58
C PRO A 59 14.82 -38.71 -11.20
N ASN A 60 14.25 -37.67 -11.82
CA ASN A 60 12.89 -37.11 -11.71
C ASN A 60 11.75 -38.13 -11.97
N PRO A 61 10.56 -38.02 -11.33
CA PRO A 61 9.44 -38.93 -11.56
C PRO A 61 8.64 -38.60 -12.83
N THR A 62 8.25 -39.64 -13.57
CA THR A 62 7.37 -39.60 -14.75
C THR A 62 5.90 -39.85 -14.38
N TRP A 63 4.99 -39.13 -15.05
CA TRP A 63 3.54 -39.33 -15.02
C TRP A 63 3.09 -40.43 -16.01
N PRO A 64 2.01 -41.21 -15.76
CA PRO A 64 1.57 -42.28 -16.66
C PRO A 64 0.41 -41.87 -17.60
N GLY A 65 0.48 -42.30 -18.86
CA GLY A 65 -0.63 -42.32 -19.83
C GLY A 65 -0.17 -42.19 -21.30
N GLY A 66 -0.11 -43.30 -22.05
CA GLY A 66 0.47 -43.42 -23.43
C GLY A 66 -0.43 -42.97 -24.59
N PRO A 67 -0.34 -43.54 -25.83
CA PRO A 67 0.65 -44.48 -26.37
C PRO A 67 1.25 -44.11 -27.77
N SER A 68 2.33 -44.82 -28.12
CA SER A 68 2.73 -45.37 -29.44
C SER A 68 2.93 -44.50 -30.69
N GLY A 69 4.09 -44.71 -31.33
CA GLY A 69 4.42 -44.38 -32.73
C GLY A 69 5.79 -43.70 -32.76
N GLY A 70 6.91 -44.33 -33.10
CA GLY A 70 7.22 -45.06 -34.32
C GLY A 70 8.64 -44.59 -34.69
N GLY A 71 9.59 -45.52 -34.80
CA GLY A 71 11.02 -45.23 -34.81
C GLY A 71 11.58 -44.58 -36.08
N GLY A 72 12.86 -44.19 -36.02
CA GLY A 72 13.62 -43.78 -37.20
C GLY A 72 14.88 -42.97 -36.91
N MET A 73 15.98 -43.69 -36.65
CA MET A 73 17.41 -43.39 -36.83
C MET A 73 17.88 -41.97 -37.23
N TRP A 74 18.88 -41.47 -36.49
CA TRP A 74 19.92 -40.55 -36.99
C TRP A 74 21.29 -41.05 -36.51
N PRO A 75 22.33 -41.17 -37.38
CA PRO A 75 23.69 -41.44 -36.95
C PRO A 75 24.56 -40.17 -36.95
N GLY A 76 25.34 -39.98 -35.88
CA GLY A 76 26.70 -39.44 -35.90
C GLY A 76 26.94 -37.93 -36.02
N GLY A 77 27.86 -37.41 -35.19
CA GLY A 77 28.71 -36.25 -35.50
C GLY A 77 28.63 -35.06 -34.53
N ASN A 78 29.72 -34.83 -33.79
CA ASN A 78 29.96 -33.72 -32.86
C ASN A 78 30.58 -32.48 -33.58
N PRO A 79 31.10 -31.45 -32.87
CA PRO A 79 30.51 -30.17 -32.47
C PRO A 79 30.97 -28.96 -33.34
N SER A 80 30.13 -27.93 -33.48
CA SER A 80 30.55 -26.52 -33.60
C SER A 80 29.32 -25.64 -33.88
N GLN A 81 28.89 -24.85 -32.88
CA GLN A 81 27.90 -23.80 -33.09
C GLN A 81 28.60 -22.44 -33.03
N PRO A 82 28.51 -21.59 -34.07
CA PRO A 82 28.91 -20.20 -33.98
C PRO A 82 27.80 -19.35 -33.35
N THR A 83 28.22 -18.34 -32.60
CA THR A 83 27.40 -17.30 -31.98
C THR A 83 26.56 -16.52 -33.01
N ALA A 84 25.27 -16.36 -32.74
CA ALA A 84 24.39 -15.45 -33.48
C ALA A 84 23.93 -14.29 -32.56
N PRO A 85 23.98 -13.01 -33.01
CA PRO A 85 23.57 -11.87 -32.22
C PRO A 85 22.09 -11.53 -32.48
N GLY A 86 21.32 -11.29 -31.42
CA GLY A 86 19.92 -10.89 -31.57
C GLY A 86 19.37 -10.26 -30.29
N GLY A 87 19.18 -8.94 -30.33
CA GLY A 87 18.73 -8.14 -29.20
C GLY A 87 17.28 -8.43 -28.79
N PHE A 88 17.04 -8.34 -27.48
CA PHE A 88 15.72 -8.35 -26.89
C PHE A 88 15.02 -7.01 -27.19
N GLY A 89 14.11 -7.00 -28.17
CA GLY A 89 13.19 -5.89 -28.37
C GLY A 89 12.13 -5.83 -27.25
N PRO A 90 11.52 -4.66 -27.00
CA PRO A 90 10.49 -4.53 -25.98
C PRO A 90 9.24 -5.31 -26.43
N GLY A 91 8.77 -6.22 -25.58
CA GLY A 91 7.51 -6.94 -25.79
C GLY A 91 6.32 -5.97 -25.80
N PRO A 92 5.17 -6.37 -26.38
CA PRO A 92 4.00 -5.51 -26.49
C PRO A 92 3.51 -5.10 -25.09
N ALA A 93 3.35 -3.79 -24.89
CA ALA A 93 2.73 -3.24 -23.69
C ALA A 93 1.29 -3.73 -23.60
N MET A 94 0.92 -4.37 -22.48
CA MET A 94 -0.48 -4.66 -22.20
C MET A 94 -1.26 -3.35 -22.12
N PRO A 95 -2.40 -3.21 -22.80
CA PRO A 95 -3.26 -2.05 -22.65
C PRO A 95 -3.75 -2.01 -21.20
N THR A 96 -3.36 -1.01 -20.44
CA THR A 96 -4.00 -0.73 -19.16
C THR A 96 -5.42 -0.27 -19.45
N ALA A 97 -6.41 -0.98 -18.92
CA ALA A 97 -7.80 -0.55 -18.99
C ALA A 97 -7.89 0.91 -18.51
N PRO A 98 -8.71 1.76 -19.14
CA PRO A 98 -8.83 3.16 -18.75
C PRO A 98 -9.23 3.23 -17.28
N GLN A 99 -8.29 3.63 -16.44
CA GLN A 99 -8.54 3.91 -15.04
C GLN A 99 -9.42 5.15 -14.99
N LYS A 100 -10.61 5.03 -14.38
CA LYS A 100 -11.47 6.18 -14.08
C LYS A 100 -10.62 7.20 -13.31
N SER A 101 -10.59 8.44 -13.79
CA SER A 101 -9.83 9.53 -13.16
C SER A 101 -10.78 10.69 -12.90
N LEU A 102 -10.87 11.09 -11.63
CA LEU A 102 -11.61 12.24 -11.16
C LEU A 102 -10.65 13.44 -11.07
N ALA A 103 -11.13 14.62 -11.49
CA ALA A 103 -10.33 15.84 -11.45
C ALA A 103 -9.98 16.25 -10.01
N VAL A 104 -8.76 16.75 -9.81
CA VAL A 104 -8.30 17.32 -8.53
C VAL A 104 -7.93 18.80 -8.77
N PRO A 105 -8.49 19.76 -8.01
CA PRO A 105 -9.29 19.57 -6.80
C PRO A 105 -10.67 18.96 -7.06
N TYR A 106 -11.08 18.05 -6.17
CA TYR A 106 -12.37 17.39 -6.21
C TYR A 106 -13.27 17.94 -5.12
N TYR A 107 -14.50 18.26 -5.46
CA TYR A 107 -15.49 18.84 -4.55
C TYR A 107 -16.74 17.95 -4.55
N MET A 108 -17.15 17.50 -3.37
CA MET A 108 -18.33 16.67 -3.21
C MET A 108 -19.24 17.23 -2.13
N LYS A 109 -20.53 17.37 -2.47
CA LYS A 109 -21.57 17.69 -1.49
C LYS A 109 -21.95 16.43 -0.70
N LEU A 110 -22.21 16.60 0.58
CA LEU A 110 -22.80 15.63 1.49
C LEU A 110 -24.21 16.13 1.82
N PRO A 111 -25.27 15.70 1.10
CA PRO A 111 -26.58 16.33 1.18
C PRO A 111 -27.24 16.27 2.57
N GLN A 112 -26.90 15.25 3.37
CA GLN A 112 -27.38 15.11 4.75
C GLN A 112 -26.36 15.62 5.78
N GLY A 113 -25.27 16.23 5.31
CA GLY A 113 -24.07 16.50 6.08
C GLY A 113 -23.42 15.23 6.63
N VAL A 114 -22.46 15.43 7.52
CA VAL A 114 -21.89 14.36 8.33
C VAL A 114 -22.94 13.86 9.32
N HIS A 115 -23.08 12.54 9.43
CA HIS A 115 -23.98 11.87 10.36
C HIS A 115 -23.39 10.52 10.80
N ASP A 116 -23.93 9.98 11.88
CA ASP A 116 -23.50 8.67 12.40
C ASP A 116 -23.63 7.60 11.32
N LYS A 117 -22.64 6.70 11.30
CA LYS A 117 -22.53 5.58 10.34
C LYS A 117 -22.27 5.99 8.89
N LEU A 118 -22.09 7.27 8.57
CA LEU A 118 -21.64 7.68 7.26
C LEU A 118 -20.19 7.23 7.04
N LEU A 119 -19.98 6.32 6.10
CA LEU A 119 -18.68 5.87 5.64
C LEU A 119 -18.36 6.51 4.29
N ILE A 120 -17.20 7.15 4.21
CA ILE A 120 -16.66 7.68 2.97
C ILE A 120 -15.45 6.85 2.60
N THR A 121 -15.43 6.34 1.36
CA THR A 121 -14.26 5.65 0.80
C THR A 121 -13.69 6.45 -0.35
N ILE A 122 -12.37 6.66 -0.32
CA ILE A 122 -11.60 7.46 -1.28
C ILE A 122 -10.45 6.59 -1.78
N SER A 123 -10.37 6.40 -3.09
CA SER A 123 -9.33 5.58 -3.72
C SER A 123 -8.57 6.38 -4.77
N GLY A 124 -7.29 6.09 -4.92
CA GLY A 124 -6.44 6.76 -5.90
C GLY A 124 -5.00 6.31 -5.82
N THR A 125 -4.11 7.08 -6.45
CA THR A 125 -2.66 6.86 -6.43
C THR A 125 -1.97 8.15 -6.02
N ILE A 126 -1.02 8.06 -5.09
CA ILE A 126 -0.18 9.21 -4.70
C ILE A 126 0.77 9.54 -5.86
N LYS A 127 0.93 10.82 -6.20
CA LYS A 127 1.88 11.21 -7.25
C LYS A 127 3.33 10.89 -6.82
N PRO A 128 4.24 10.54 -7.75
CA PRO A 128 5.62 10.15 -7.41
C PRO A 128 6.43 11.18 -6.61
N ASN A 129 6.17 12.47 -6.81
CA ASN A 129 6.84 13.57 -6.12
C ASN A 129 5.90 14.34 -5.18
N ALA A 130 4.95 13.62 -4.56
CA ALA A 130 3.96 14.25 -3.69
C ALA A 130 4.61 14.99 -2.52
N GLU A 131 4.23 16.25 -2.33
CA GLU A 131 4.58 17.04 -1.15
C GLU A 131 3.52 16.86 -0.07
N LYS A 132 2.24 16.89 -0.48
CA LYS A 132 1.11 16.71 0.42
C LYS A 132 -0.16 16.27 -0.30
N ILE A 133 -1.07 15.67 0.46
CA ILE A 133 -2.49 15.57 0.10
C ILE A 133 -3.33 16.27 1.15
N THR A 134 -4.52 16.73 0.79
CA THR A 134 -5.45 17.33 1.76
C THR A 134 -6.86 16.83 1.52
N LEU A 135 -7.51 16.39 2.60
CA LEU A 135 -8.95 16.17 2.66
C LEU A 135 -9.53 17.16 3.67
N ASP A 136 -10.49 17.98 3.25
CA ASP A 136 -11.19 18.92 4.10
C ASP A 136 -12.68 18.57 4.15
N PHE A 137 -13.17 18.26 5.35
CA PHE A 137 -14.60 18.29 5.66
C PHE A 137 -14.97 19.70 6.10
N ALA A 138 -15.86 20.35 5.37
CA ALA A 138 -16.14 21.78 5.54
C ALA A 138 -17.64 22.10 5.65
N THR A 139 -17.94 23.10 6.48
CA THR A 139 -19.21 23.83 6.45
C THR A 139 -19.13 24.94 5.40
N SER A 140 -20.11 25.85 5.37
CA SER A 140 -20.07 27.05 4.53
C SER A 140 -18.91 28.00 4.88
N ASN A 141 -18.39 27.95 6.11
CA ASN A 141 -17.43 28.94 6.63
C ASN A 141 -16.29 28.35 7.46
N ASN A 142 -16.32 27.05 7.78
CA ASN A 142 -15.33 26.39 8.63
C ASN A 142 -14.78 25.12 7.95
N VAL A 143 -13.53 24.78 8.27
CA VAL A 143 -12.98 23.44 8.04
C VAL A 143 -13.14 22.65 9.33
N ALA A 144 -14.13 21.76 9.37
CA ALA A 144 -14.44 20.93 10.53
C ALA A 144 -13.36 19.87 10.78
N PHE A 145 -12.84 19.27 9.72
CA PHE A 145 -11.74 18.32 9.80
C PHE A 145 -10.82 18.47 8.59
N HIS A 146 -9.60 18.92 8.86
CA HIS A 146 -8.49 18.99 7.93
C HIS A 146 -7.61 17.77 8.15
N PHE A 147 -7.49 16.91 7.15
CA PHE A 147 -6.58 15.77 7.14
C PHE A 147 -5.49 16.01 6.10
N ASN A 148 -4.25 16.21 6.56
CA ASN A 148 -3.16 16.66 5.71
C ASN A 148 -1.87 15.85 5.90
N PRO A 149 -1.75 14.70 5.22
CA PRO A 149 -0.49 14.01 5.04
C PRO A 149 0.51 14.90 4.29
N ARG A 150 1.65 15.14 4.92
CA ARG A 150 2.82 15.84 4.38
C ARG A 150 3.95 14.82 4.26
N PHE A 151 4.47 14.63 3.04
CA PHE A 151 5.50 13.65 2.75
C PHE A 151 6.89 14.13 3.17
N ASN A 152 7.06 15.43 3.38
CA ASN A 152 8.26 16.02 3.94
C ASN A 152 7.93 17.32 4.70
N GLU A 153 8.06 17.29 6.02
CA GLU A 153 8.11 18.45 6.88
C GLU A 153 9.40 18.36 7.70
N SER A 154 10.40 19.15 7.32
CA SER A 154 11.74 19.15 7.94
C SER A 154 12.38 17.75 8.02
N GLY A 155 12.28 16.98 6.93
CA GLY A 155 12.85 15.64 6.81
C GLY A 155 11.97 14.52 7.39
N LYS A 156 10.76 14.83 7.87
CA LYS A 156 9.84 13.85 8.46
C LYS A 156 8.52 13.78 7.70
N LYS A 157 7.95 12.57 7.62
CA LYS A 157 6.58 12.36 7.15
C LYS A 157 5.64 12.56 8.34
N VAL A 158 4.60 13.37 8.16
CA VAL A 158 3.63 13.67 9.22
C VAL A 158 2.22 13.75 8.63
N ILE A 159 1.20 13.45 9.43
CA ILE A 159 -0.18 13.79 9.09
C ILE A 159 -0.64 14.81 10.11
N VAL A 160 -0.92 16.02 9.63
CA VAL A 160 -1.49 17.08 10.47
C VAL A 160 -3.01 16.93 10.41
N ARG A 161 -3.65 16.85 11.58
CA ARG A 161 -5.10 17.01 11.72
C ARG A 161 -5.42 18.29 12.47
N ASN A 162 -6.41 19.03 12.00
CA ASN A 162 -6.85 20.23 12.67
C ASN A 162 -8.28 20.62 12.25
N SER A 163 -8.79 21.71 12.82
CA SER A 163 -9.99 22.41 12.36
C SER A 163 -9.65 23.89 12.20
N CYS A 164 -10.27 24.54 11.21
CA CYS A 164 -10.23 25.99 11.04
C CYS A 164 -11.63 26.54 11.29
N ILE A 165 -11.82 27.24 12.40
CA ILE A 165 -13.12 27.76 12.83
C ILE A 165 -13.03 29.29 12.85
N ASN A 166 -13.95 29.97 12.16
CA ASN A 166 -13.95 31.42 11.99
C ASN A 166 -12.61 31.96 11.45
N GLY A 167 -12.01 31.23 10.49
CA GLY A 167 -10.73 31.59 9.87
C GLY A 167 -9.49 31.36 10.75
N GLN A 168 -9.64 30.74 11.93
CA GLN A 168 -8.52 30.46 12.83
C GLN A 168 -8.27 28.96 12.93
N TRP A 169 -7.03 28.55 12.67
CA TRP A 169 -6.58 27.18 12.90
C TRP A 169 -6.46 26.89 14.40
N GLY A 170 -7.00 25.76 14.83
CA GLY A 170 -6.90 25.30 16.22
C GLY A 170 -5.56 24.63 16.54
N LYS A 171 -5.54 23.86 17.63
CA LYS A 171 -4.39 23.02 17.98
C LYS A 171 -4.24 21.85 17.00
N GLU A 172 -3.06 21.69 16.42
CA GLU A 172 -2.75 20.55 15.57
C GLU A 172 -2.65 19.25 16.39
N GLU A 173 -3.11 18.15 15.80
CA GLU A 173 -2.84 16.78 16.23
C GLU A 173 -1.93 16.11 15.19
N ARG A 174 -0.86 15.47 15.67
CA ARG A 174 0.23 14.95 14.82
C ARG A 174 0.66 13.54 15.19
N GLU A 175 0.16 13.04 16.31
CA GLU A 175 0.47 11.75 16.89
C GLU A 175 -0.08 10.63 16.00
N LEU A 176 0.80 9.75 15.52
CA LEU A 176 0.48 8.67 14.60
C LEU A 176 1.37 7.46 14.91
N LYS A 177 0.84 6.26 14.72
CA LYS A 177 1.63 5.01 14.82
C LYS A 177 2.56 4.84 13.62
N ASN A 178 2.09 5.20 12.43
CA ASN A 178 2.81 5.08 11.17
C ASN A 178 2.28 6.07 10.12
N PHE A 179 3.05 6.28 9.05
CA PHE A 179 2.64 7.05 7.88
C PHE A 179 2.37 6.08 6.71
N PRO A 180 1.11 5.86 6.30
CA PRO A 180 0.74 4.75 5.42
C PRO A 180 0.87 5.04 3.91
N PHE A 181 1.14 6.30 3.53
CA PHE A 181 1.19 6.69 2.12
C PHE A 181 2.61 6.55 1.54
N VAL A 182 2.68 6.05 0.31
CA VAL A 182 3.94 5.89 -0.44
C VAL A 182 3.80 6.59 -1.79
N PRO A 183 4.72 7.50 -2.16
CA PRO A 183 4.68 8.14 -3.47
C PRO A 183 4.68 7.13 -4.62
N GLY A 184 3.84 7.36 -5.62
CA GLY A 184 3.65 6.47 -6.77
C GLY A 184 2.79 5.24 -6.51
N GLN A 185 2.33 5.00 -5.27
CA GLN A 185 1.55 3.81 -4.91
C GLN A 185 0.07 4.11 -4.75
N PRO A 186 -0.80 3.11 -4.99
CA PRO A 186 -2.23 3.22 -4.74
C PRO A 186 -2.52 3.33 -3.25
N PHE A 187 -3.67 3.92 -2.93
CA PHE A 187 -4.21 3.99 -1.57
C PHE A 187 -5.73 3.83 -1.57
N GLU A 188 -6.25 3.39 -0.44
CA GLU A 188 -7.66 3.53 -0.07
C GLU A 188 -7.75 4.17 1.32
N ILE A 189 -8.51 5.26 1.44
CA ILE A 189 -8.86 5.89 2.71
C ILE A 189 -10.34 5.59 2.99
N LYS A 190 -10.62 5.07 4.19
CA LYS A 190 -11.97 4.90 4.74
C LYS A 190 -12.14 5.85 5.92
N ILE A 191 -13.16 6.69 5.88
CA ILE A 191 -13.50 7.64 6.95
C ILE A 191 -14.90 7.32 7.44
N LEU A 192 -15.00 6.73 8.63
CA LEU A 192 -16.27 6.50 9.31
C LEU A 192 -16.58 7.70 10.20
N CYS A 193 -17.73 8.30 9.96
CA CYS A 193 -18.32 9.29 10.83
C CYS A 193 -19.13 8.59 11.90
N THR A 194 -18.87 8.91 13.16
CA THR A 194 -19.60 8.36 14.30
C THR A 194 -20.43 9.46 14.96
N ASN A 195 -20.99 9.21 16.14
CA ASN A 195 -21.60 10.26 16.95
C ASN A 195 -20.58 11.20 17.64
N LYS A 196 -19.28 10.88 17.63
CA LYS A 196 -18.26 11.58 18.45
C LYS A 196 -17.07 12.08 17.66
N GLU A 197 -16.71 11.40 16.58
CA GLU A 197 -15.44 11.61 15.89
C GLU A 197 -15.44 11.06 14.46
N PHE A 198 -14.45 11.50 13.69
CA PHE A 198 -14.04 10.82 12.47
C PHE A 198 -13.05 9.71 12.82
N LYS A 199 -13.32 8.49 12.35
CA LYS A 199 -12.37 7.37 12.42
C LYS A 199 -11.79 7.12 11.03
N VAL A 200 -10.47 7.11 10.91
CA VAL A 200 -9.77 6.99 9.63
C VAL A 200 -8.97 5.70 9.58
N ALA A 201 -9.14 4.97 8.49
CA ALA A 201 -8.29 3.85 8.11
C ALA A 201 -7.68 4.10 6.73
N VAL A 202 -6.47 3.57 6.52
CA VAL A 202 -5.79 3.58 5.23
C VAL A 202 -5.36 2.16 4.92
N ASN A 203 -5.68 1.68 3.71
CA ASN A 203 -5.36 0.34 3.25
C ASN A 203 -5.78 -0.73 4.27
N ASN A 204 -7.03 -0.64 4.74
CA ASN A 204 -7.67 -1.52 5.73
C ASN A 204 -7.04 -1.57 7.12
N ASN A 205 -6.14 -0.65 7.44
CA ASN A 205 -5.56 -0.53 8.76
C ASN A 205 -6.07 0.75 9.42
N HIS A 206 -6.63 0.63 10.62
CA HIS A 206 -7.00 1.78 11.43
C HIS A 206 -5.76 2.66 11.66
N LEU A 207 -5.90 3.96 11.39
CA LEU A 207 -4.81 4.93 11.45
C LEU A 207 -4.98 5.88 12.63
N LEU A 208 -6.15 6.52 12.74
CA LEU A 208 -6.39 7.56 13.74
C LEU A 208 -7.88 7.81 13.98
N GLU A 209 -8.14 8.54 15.05
CA GLU A 209 -9.43 9.11 15.41
C GLU A 209 -9.28 10.64 15.56
N PHE A 210 -10.30 11.40 15.18
CA PHE A 210 -10.33 12.86 15.31
C PHE A 210 -11.69 13.32 15.86
N PRO A 211 -11.76 13.67 17.16
CA PRO A 211 -13.00 14.13 17.81
C PRO A 211 -13.58 15.38 17.15
N TYR A 212 -14.92 15.47 17.10
CA TYR A 212 -15.58 16.61 16.49
C TYR A 212 -15.32 17.91 17.26
N ARG A 213 -14.74 18.89 16.57
CA ARG A 213 -14.62 20.27 17.06
C ARG A 213 -15.78 21.16 16.58
N VAL A 214 -16.41 20.79 15.47
CA VAL A 214 -17.69 21.36 15.00
C VAL A 214 -18.78 20.34 15.31
N THR A 215 -19.70 20.67 16.22
CA THR A 215 -20.70 19.73 16.75
C THR A 215 -22.00 19.69 15.95
N ASN A 216 -22.30 20.71 15.15
CA ASN A 216 -23.41 20.67 14.20
C ASN A 216 -23.01 19.85 12.96
N LEU A 217 -23.04 18.51 13.07
CA LEU A 217 -22.53 17.62 12.03
C LEU A 217 -23.23 17.78 10.68
N ARG A 218 -24.54 18.07 10.71
CA ARG A 218 -25.33 18.30 9.49
C ARG A 218 -24.88 19.54 8.70
N SER A 219 -24.19 20.50 9.33
CA SER A 219 -23.65 21.65 8.60
C SER A 219 -22.33 21.35 7.89
N ILE A 220 -21.71 20.19 8.16
CA ILE A 220 -20.50 19.72 7.47
C ILE A 220 -20.94 19.04 6.17
N GLU A 221 -21.19 19.85 5.15
CA GLU A 221 -21.85 19.45 3.90
C GLU A 221 -20.91 19.33 2.70
N ASN A 222 -19.60 19.55 2.88
CA ASN A 222 -18.61 19.48 1.80
C ASN A 222 -17.45 18.57 2.17
N LEU A 223 -17.06 17.70 1.24
CA LEU A 223 -15.74 17.05 1.22
C LEU A 223 -14.96 17.61 0.04
N ASN A 224 -13.79 18.18 0.34
CA ASN A 224 -12.90 18.74 -0.65
C ASN A 224 -11.55 18.01 -0.63
N ILE A 225 -11.03 17.65 -1.80
CA ILE A 225 -9.81 16.86 -1.96
C ILE A 225 -8.84 17.64 -2.84
N TYR A 226 -7.60 17.80 -2.37
CA TYR A 226 -6.60 18.66 -3.02
C TYR A 226 -5.23 17.99 -3.15
N TYR A 227 -4.40 18.62 -3.99
CA TYR A 227 -2.95 18.39 -4.13
C TYR A 227 -2.57 17.02 -4.77
N ASP A 228 -1.58 16.32 -4.21
CA ASP A 228 -0.69 15.46 -4.98
C ASP A 228 -1.16 14.00 -5.10
N LEU A 229 -2.36 13.82 -5.63
CA LEU A 229 -2.94 12.51 -5.93
C LEU A 229 -3.65 12.47 -7.28
N ASN A 230 -3.73 11.28 -7.85
CA ASN A 230 -4.65 10.94 -8.93
C ASN A 230 -5.84 10.24 -8.30
N LEU A 231 -7.01 10.86 -8.37
CA LEU A 231 -8.22 10.36 -7.72
C LEU A 231 -8.94 9.40 -8.66
N SER A 232 -9.30 8.20 -8.20
CA SER A 232 -10.00 7.20 -9.03
C SER A 232 -11.46 7.00 -8.64
N ASP A 233 -11.76 7.01 -7.34
CA ASP A 233 -13.11 6.82 -6.83
C ASP A 233 -13.35 7.58 -5.52
N VAL A 234 -14.57 8.08 -5.35
CA VAL A 234 -15.08 8.62 -4.09
C VAL A 234 -16.51 8.13 -3.95
N ARG A 235 -16.79 7.36 -2.89
CA ARG A 235 -18.11 6.81 -2.61
C ARG A 235 -18.50 7.04 -1.16
N THR A 236 -19.80 7.11 -0.93
CA THR A 236 -20.38 7.26 0.39
C THR A 236 -21.45 6.20 0.61
N GLU A 237 -21.49 5.65 1.80
CA GLU A 237 -22.52 4.71 2.24
C GLU A 237 -22.90 4.99 3.69
N THR A 238 -24.17 4.75 4.03
CA THR A 238 -24.61 4.76 5.43
C THR A 238 -24.67 3.32 5.88
N LEU A 239 -23.81 2.95 6.84
CA LEU A 239 -23.77 1.60 7.37
C LEU A 239 -25.04 1.30 8.20
N PRO A 240 -25.47 0.03 8.27
CA PRO A 240 -26.70 -0.39 8.96
C PRO A 240 -26.70 -0.09 10.47
#